data_AF-A0A7X2ZXH7-F1
#
_entry.id   AF-A0A7X2ZXH7-F1
#
_cell.length_a   1.000
_cell.length_b   1.000
_cell.length_c   1.000
_cell.angle_alpha   90.00
_cell.angle_beta   90.00
_cell.angle_gamma   90.00
#
_symmetry.space_group_name_H-M   'P 1'
#
loop_
_entity.id
_entity.type
_entity.pdbx_description
1 polymer ?
#
loop_
_entity_poly.entity_id
_entity_poly.type
_entity_poly.pdbx_seq_one_letter_code
_entity_poly.pdbx_strand_id
1 'polypeptide(L)'
;MDNFEKHIRENRAAFDDHKADRAKLWANIEAKLDPPKPKVVPLWKSPVFRVAATVLIILGISSLIGITFLGSSANDNTFVSKELQDIDMHYQDLVSYQVQLVQKNENLSDADKAEFLSFMDDLDKEYDQLKLEMQNNLDNELVLEAIVSNYRKRIELIENLLRQLNESKLKDDDYGYTL
;
A
#
# COMPACT_ATOMS: atom_id res chain seq x y z
N MET A 1 6.06 106.85 19.92
CA MET A 1 5.06 105.77 20.02
C MET A 1 4.91 105.16 18.64
N ASP A 2 4.95 103.84 18.55
CA ASP A 2 4.83 103.09 17.28
C ASP A 2 3.40 103.20 16.74
N ASN A 3 3.25 103.26 15.41
CA ASN A 3 1.97 103.39 14.73
C ASN A 3 1.03 102.21 15.04
N PHE A 4 1.59 101.03 15.30
CA PHE A 4 0.83 99.83 15.64
C PHE A 4 0.16 99.95 17.02
N GLU A 5 0.89 100.47 18.00
CA GLU A 5 0.38 100.68 19.36
C GLU A 5 -0.77 101.68 19.37
N LYS A 6 -0.65 102.76 18.57
CA LYS A 6 -1.72 103.74 18.39
C LYS A 6 -2.97 103.10 17.78
N HIS A 7 -2.80 102.28 16.75
CA HIS A 7 -3.91 101.60 16.07
C HIS A 7 -4.66 100.62 16.99
N ILE A 8 -3.94 99.78 17.75
CA ILE A 8 -4.54 98.84 18.71
C ILE A 8 -5.29 99.61 19.80
N ARG A 9 -4.73 100.73 20.29
CA ARG A 9 -5.34 101.52 21.37
C ARG A 9 -6.61 102.25 20.91
N GLU A 10 -6.60 102.83 19.71
CA GLU A 10 -7.77 103.52 19.12
C GLU A 10 -8.91 102.54 18.80
N ASN A 11 -8.60 101.29 18.48
CA ASN A 11 -9.58 100.27 18.11
C ASN A 11 -9.87 99.26 19.23
N ARG A 12 -9.34 99.45 20.45
CA ARG A 12 -9.48 98.50 21.57
C ARG A 12 -10.94 98.10 21.84
N ALA A 13 -11.85 99.06 21.76
CA ALA A 13 -13.28 98.83 21.95
C ALA A 13 -13.87 97.85 20.92
N ALA A 14 -13.36 97.82 19.69
CA ALA A 14 -13.80 96.89 18.65
C ALA A 14 -13.30 95.45 18.88
N PHE A 15 -12.28 95.25 19.71
CA PHE A 15 -11.76 93.91 20.05
C PHE A 15 -12.49 93.27 21.24
N ASP A 16 -13.12 94.07 22.11
CA ASP A 16 -13.80 93.58 23.33
C ASP A 16 -15.27 93.19 23.10
N ASP A 17 -15.83 93.41 21.90
CA ASP A 17 -17.26 93.24 21.60
C ASP A 17 -17.70 91.77 21.36
N HIS A 18 -16.75 90.88 21.01
CA HIS A 18 -17.08 89.49 20.65
C HIS A 18 -16.27 88.49 21.47
N LYS A 19 -16.95 87.79 22.39
CA LYS A 19 -16.38 86.62 23.06
C LYS A 19 -16.57 85.38 22.19
N ALA A 20 -15.50 84.64 21.95
CA ALA A 20 -15.57 83.39 21.22
C ALA A 20 -16.49 82.38 21.95
N ASP A 21 -17.44 81.78 21.22
CA ASP A 21 -18.27 80.70 21.72
C ASP A 21 -17.44 79.42 21.87
N ARG A 22 -16.94 79.22 23.09
CA ARG A 22 -16.11 78.05 23.42
C ARG A 22 -16.86 76.74 23.22
N ALA A 23 -18.18 76.70 23.47
CA ALA A 23 -18.95 75.47 23.33
C ALA A 23 -19.00 75.02 21.86
N LYS A 24 -19.24 75.97 20.95
CA LYS A 24 -19.20 75.70 19.51
C LYS A 24 -17.81 75.28 19.03
N LEU A 25 -16.75 75.89 19.57
CA LEU A 25 -15.37 75.50 19.22
C LEU A 25 -15.05 74.07 19.68
N TRP A 26 -15.41 73.72 20.92
CA TRP A 26 -15.18 72.38 21.46
C TRP A 26 -15.99 71.29 20.73
N ALA A 27 -17.24 71.55 20.38
CA ALA A 27 -18.06 70.61 19.62
C ALA A 27 -17.46 70.27 18.25
N ASN A 28 -16.87 71.26 17.57
CA ASN A 28 -16.20 71.04 16.28
C ASN A 28 -14.88 70.27 16.40
N ILE A 29 -14.20 70.38 17.54
CA ILE A 29 -12.97 69.63 17.82
C ILE A 29 -13.32 68.17 18.11
N GLU A 30 -14.32 67.93 18.96
CA GLU A 30 -14.79 66.58 19.32
C GLU A 30 -15.28 65.79 18.10
N ALA A 31 -16.05 66.43 17.22
CA ALA A 31 -16.52 65.81 15.97
C ALA A 31 -15.38 65.40 15.00
N LYS A 32 -14.19 66.01 15.14
CA LYS A 32 -13.01 65.69 14.31
C LYS A 32 -12.06 64.68 14.97
N LEU A 33 -12.31 64.32 16.22
CA LEU A 33 -11.44 63.43 17.00
C LEU A 33 -11.90 61.97 17.01
N ASP A 34 -13.07 61.64 16.44
CA ASP A 34 -13.49 60.25 16.31
C ASP A 34 -12.51 59.49 15.40
N PRO A 35 -11.73 58.52 15.94
CA PRO A 35 -10.75 57.81 15.14
C PRO A 35 -11.47 56.88 14.16
N PRO A 36 -10.99 56.74 12.91
CA PRO A 36 -11.55 55.75 11.99
C PRO A 36 -11.36 54.35 12.59
N LYS A 37 -12.49 53.68 12.90
CA LYS A 37 -12.46 52.31 13.44
C LYS A 37 -11.70 51.40 12.47
N PRO A 38 -10.67 50.65 12.92
CA PRO A 38 -9.90 49.79 12.03
C PRO A 38 -10.79 48.70 11.45
N LYS A 39 -10.88 48.63 10.11
CA LYS A 39 -11.58 47.54 9.42
C LYS A 39 -10.72 46.28 9.51
N VAL A 40 -10.99 45.41 10.47
CA VAL A 40 -10.40 44.08 10.52
C VAL A 40 -11.12 43.17 9.53
N VAL A 41 -10.39 42.66 8.53
CA VAL A 41 -10.89 41.64 7.60
C VAL A 41 -10.52 40.25 8.16
N PRO A 42 -11.49 39.43 8.57
CA PRO A 42 -11.20 38.10 9.10
C PRO A 42 -10.78 37.17 7.96
N LEU A 43 -9.48 36.80 7.93
CA LEU A 43 -8.87 35.95 6.91
C LEU A 43 -9.60 34.60 6.71
N TRP A 44 -10.18 34.07 7.79
CA TRP A 44 -10.91 32.80 7.83
C TRP A 44 -12.28 32.85 7.13
N LYS A 45 -12.82 34.05 6.88
CA LYS A 45 -14.08 34.23 6.14
C LYS A 45 -13.86 34.44 4.64
N SER A 46 -12.62 34.44 4.17
CA SER A 46 -12.31 34.60 2.75
C SER A 46 -12.57 33.28 1.98
N PRO A 47 -13.30 33.31 0.85
CA PRO A 47 -13.53 32.13 0.02
C PRO A 47 -12.23 31.53 -0.54
N VAL A 48 -11.17 32.34 -0.67
CA VAL A 48 -9.85 31.91 -1.17
C VAL A 48 -9.21 30.87 -0.24
N PHE A 49 -9.42 30.99 1.07
CA PHE A 49 -8.86 30.05 2.05
C PHE A 49 -9.50 28.65 1.96
N ARG A 50 -10.80 28.59 1.60
CA ARG A 50 -11.52 27.33 1.39
C ARG A 50 -11.00 26.58 0.16
N VAL A 51 -10.71 27.32 -0.92
CA VAL A 51 -10.14 26.75 -2.16
C VAL A 51 -8.73 26.19 -1.93
N ALA A 52 -7.89 26.90 -1.17
CA ALA A 52 -6.55 26.42 -0.82
C ALA A 52 -6.60 25.11 -0.01
N ALA A 53 -7.52 25.00 0.95
CA ALA A 53 -7.69 23.79 1.74
C ALA A 53 -8.13 22.59 0.88
N THR A 54 -9.03 22.77 -0.09
CA THR A 54 -9.45 21.69 -0.99
C THR A 54 -8.33 21.22 -1.90
N VAL A 55 -7.49 22.14 -2.40
CA VAL A 55 -6.33 21.77 -3.24
C VAL A 55 -5.31 20.97 -2.43
N LEU A 56 -5.03 21.37 -1.19
CA LEU A 56 -4.12 20.62 -0.31
C LEU A 56 -4.64 19.22 0.04
N ILE A 57 -5.96 19.07 0.26
CA ILE A 57 -6.57 17.77 0.52
C ILE A 57 -6.44 16.87 -0.72
N ILE A 58 -6.74 17.39 -1.91
CA ILE A 58 -6.62 16.62 -3.15
C ILE A 58 -5.17 16.20 -3.38
N LEU A 59 -4.21 17.12 -3.26
CA LEU A 59 -2.79 16.82 -3.42
C LEU A 59 -2.29 15.82 -2.36
N GLY A 60 -2.77 15.92 -1.11
CA GLY A 60 -2.46 14.97 -0.05
C GLY A 60 -2.96 13.56 -0.35
N ILE A 61 -4.22 13.44 -0.76
CA ILE A 61 -4.82 12.13 -1.13
C ILE A 61 -4.14 11.56 -2.38
N SER A 62 -3.91 12.39 -3.41
CA SER A 62 -3.21 11.99 -4.63
C SER A 62 -1.76 11.58 -4.35
N SER A 63 -1.07 12.23 -3.42
CA SER A 63 0.28 11.85 -3.02
C SER A 63 0.32 10.52 -2.27
N LEU A 64 -0.64 10.26 -1.38
CA LEU A 64 -0.73 8.98 -0.67
C LEU A 64 -1.00 7.82 -1.64
N ILE A 65 -1.94 8.00 -2.57
CA ILE A 65 -2.24 7.00 -3.61
C ILE A 65 -1.05 6.84 -4.57
N GLY A 66 -0.44 7.95 -5.00
CA GLY A 66 0.71 7.96 -5.91
C GLY A 66 1.92 7.21 -5.35
N ILE A 67 2.22 7.36 -4.06
CA ILE A 67 3.33 6.64 -3.40
C ILE A 67 3.08 5.13 -3.37
N THR A 68 1.83 4.69 -3.12
CA THR A 68 1.49 3.25 -3.16
C THR A 68 1.54 2.65 -4.57
N PHE A 69 1.16 3.43 -5.59
CA PHE A 69 1.16 2.99 -6.98
C PHE A 69 2.56 3.02 -7.64
N LEU A 70 3.38 4.03 -7.31
CA LEU A 70 4.71 4.22 -7.91
C LEU A 70 5.81 3.41 -7.19
N GLY A 71 5.59 2.97 -5.95
CA GLY A 71 6.51 2.11 -5.19
C GLY A 71 6.44 0.63 -5.58
N SER A 72 5.58 0.28 -6.54
CA SER A 72 5.30 -1.09 -6.92
C SER A 72 6.18 -1.55 -8.09
N SER A 73 7.35 -2.11 -7.77
CA SER A 73 7.96 -3.21 -8.54
C SER A 73 7.10 -4.50 -8.49
N ALA A 74 5.78 -4.35 -8.40
CA ALA A 74 4.84 -5.39 -8.02
C ALA A 74 4.31 -6.20 -9.20
N ASN A 75 4.58 -5.77 -10.44
CA ASN A 75 4.04 -6.47 -11.61
C ASN A 75 4.68 -7.86 -11.77
N ASP A 76 6.00 -7.94 -11.64
CA ASP A 76 6.73 -9.20 -11.79
C ASP A 76 6.48 -10.15 -10.62
N ASN A 77 6.48 -9.63 -9.39
CA ASN A 77 6.18 -10.42 -8.19
C ASN A 77 4.74 -10.96 -8.19
N THR A 78 3.77 -10.17 -8.67
CA THR A 78 2.37 -10.61 -8.77
C THR A 78 2.22 -11.70 -9.84
N PHE A 79 2.86 -11.52 -11.00
CA PHE A 79 2.81 -12.51 -12.08
C PHE A 79 3.44 -13.85 -11.65
N VAL A 80 4.65 -13.81 -11.06
CA VAL A 80 5.34 -15.01 -10.55
C VAL A 80 4.52 -15.72 -9.47
N SER A 81 3.91 -14.97 -8.55
CA SER A 81 3.05 -15.55 -7.51
C SER A 81 1.82 -16.27 -8.11
N LYS A 82 1.29 -15.76 -9.22
CA LYS A 82 0.16 -16.36 -9.92
C LYS A 82 0.57 -17.62 -10.66
N GLU A 83 1.69 -17.61 -11.38
CA GLU A 83 2.20 -18.80 -12.07
C GLU A 83 2.49 -19.94 -11.08
N LEU A 84 3.08 -19.64 -9.92
CA LEU A 84 3.25 -20.63 -8.86
C LEU A 84 1.90 -21.20 -8.39
N GLN A 85 0.91 -20.33 -8.17
CA GLN A 85 -0.43 -20.76 -7.76
C GLN A 85 -1.09 -21.66 -8.80
N ASP A 86 -0.98 -21.32 -10.08
CA ASP A 86 -1.54 -22.12 -11.17
C ASP A 86 -0.85 -23.49 -11.23
N ILE A 87 0.48 -23.55 -11.09
CA ILE A 87 1.25 -24.82 -10.99
C ILE A 87 0.78 -25.65 -9.80
N ASP A 88 0.69 -25.06 -8.60
CA ASP A 88 0.25 -25.77 -7.39
C ASP A 88 -1.16 -26.35 -7.57
N MET A 89 -2.10 -25.56 -8.12
CA MET A 89 -3.46 -26.00 -8.44
C MET A 89 -3.49 -27.17 -9.44
N HIS A 90 -2.53 -27.22 -10.37
CA HIS A 90 -2.46 -28.31 -11.36
C HIS A 90 -1.90 -29.62 -10.79
N TYR A 91 -0.91 -29.57 -9.89
CA TYR A 91 -0.14 -30.76 -9.49
C TYR A 91 -0.36 -31.23 -8.06
N GLN A 92 -0.68 -30.33 -7.12
CA GLN A 92 -0.70 -30.66 -5.69
C GLN A 92 -1.73 -31.74 -5.34
N ASP A 93 -2.94 -31.65 -5.90
CA ASP A 93 -3.99 -32.64 -5.67
C ASP A 93 -3.62 -34.00 -6.25
N LEU A 94 -2.99 -34.02 -7.43
CA LEU A 94 -2.54 -35.25 -8.08
C LEU A 94 -1.49 -35.97 -7.22
N VAL A 95 -0.47 -35.25 -6.76
CA VAL A 95 0.58 -35.82 -5.91
C VAL A 95 -0.01 -36.30 -4.59
N SER A 96 -0.86 -35.49 -3.94
CA SER A 96 -1.50 -35.84 -2.68
C SER A 96 -2.34 -37.11 -2.80
N TYR A 97 -3.10 -37.24 -3.89
CA TYR A 97 -3.87 -38.44 -4.18
C TYR A 97 -2.98 -39.66 -4.41
N GLN A 98 -1.92 -39.52 -5.21
CA GLN A 98 -0.99 -40.61 -5.50
C GLN A 98 -0.23 -41.09 -4.25
N VAL A 99 0.19 -40.18 -3.37
CA VAL A 99 0.78 -40.54 -2.06
C VAL A 99 -0.21 -41.34 -1.21
N GLN A 100 -1.50 -40.98 -1.20
CA GLN A 100 -2.52 -41.76 -0.50
C GLN A 100 -2.69 -43.18 -1.07
N LEU A 101 -2.54 -43.35 -2.39
CA LEU A 101 -2.59 -44.69 -3.00
C LEU A 101 -1.47 -45.58 -2.48
N VAL A 102 -0.25 -45.03 -2.32
CA VAL A 102 0.89 -45.76 -1.76
C VAL A 102 0.63 -46.12 -0.29
N GLN A 103 0.17 -45.16 0.52
CA GLN A 103 -0.13 -45.40 1.95
C GLN A 103 -1.18 -46.50 2.16
N LYS A 104 -2.25 -46.48 1.36
CA LYS A 104 -3.37 -47.43 1.44
C LYS A 104 -3.11 -48.75 0.72
N ASN A 105 -1.98 -48.92 0.03
CA ASN A 105 -1.68 -50.15 -0.70
C ASN A 105 -1.39 -51.29 0.28
N GLU A 106 -2.18 -52.36 0.23
CA GLU A 106 -2.01 -53.53 1.09
C GLU A 106 -0.86 -54.45 0.65
N ASN A 107 -0.39 -54.31 -0.60
CA ASN A 107 0.70 -55.14 -1.13
C ASN A 107 2.09 -54.60 -0.78
N LEU A 108 2.17 -53.43 -0.12
CA LEU A 108 3.42 -52.86 0.36
C LEU A 108 3.57 -53.11 1.87
N SER A 109 4.76 -53.54 2.28
CA SER A 109 5.14 -53.57 3.69
C SER A 109 5.18 -52.16 4.28
N ASP A 110 4.95 -52.04 5.58
CA ASP A 110 5.08 -50.76 6.28
C ASP A 110 6.50 -50.18 6.17
N ALA A 111 7.52 -51.05 6.11
CA ALA A 111 8.90 -50.64 5.89
C ALA A 111 9.10 -50.00 4.51
N ASP A 112 8.59 -50.63 3.46
CA ASP A 112 8.71 -50.14 2.08
C ASP A 112 7.92 -48.83 1.88
N LYS A 113 6.75 -48.71 2.52
CA LYS A 113 5.99 -47.46 2.56
C LYS A 113 6.80 -46.35 3.22
N ALA A 114 7.38 -46.62 4.39
CA ALA A 114 8.16 -45.63 5.12
C ALA A 114 9.40 -45.18 4.33
N GLU A 115 10.11 -46.12 3.72
CA GLU A 115 11.25 -45.82 2.84
C GLU A 115 10.80 -44.96 1.66
N PHE A 116 9.75 -45.35 0.94
CA PHE A 116 9.23 -44.58 -0.18
C PHE A 116 8.80 -43.16 0.20
N LEU A 117 8.04 -43.04 1.29
CA LEU A 117 7.55 -41.75 1.78
C LEU A 117 8.70 -40.85 2.24
N SER A 118 9.81 -41.41 2.71
CA SER A 118 11.01 -40.60 3.04
C SER A 118 11.57 -39.87 1.81
N PHE A 119 11.53 -40.49 0.62
CA PHE A 119 11.92 -39.80 -0.62
C PHE A 119 10.92 -38.71 -1.02
N MET A 120 9.63 -38.89 -0.73
CA MET A 120 8.62 -37.84 -0.95
C MET A 120 8.87 -36.64 -0.03
N ASP A 121 9.16 -36.89 1.25
CA ASP A 121 9.51 -35.83 2.21
C ASP A 121 10.75 -35.02 1.78
N ASP A 122 11.74 -35.68 1.15
CA ASP A 122 12.92 -34.99 0.63
C ASP A 122 12.58 -34.10 -0.58
N LEU A 123 11.69 -34.55 -1.46
CA LEU A 123 11.18 -33.74 -2.57
C LEU A 123 10.28 -32.59 -2.08
N ASP A 124 9.59 -32.75 -0.96
CA ASP A 124 8.86 -31.68 -0.26
C ASP A 124 9.79 -30.59 0.25
N LYS A 125 10.88 -30.97 0.91
CA LYS A 125 11.90 -30.01 1.35
C LYS A 125 12.55 -29.27 0.18
N GLU A 126 12.84 -29.97 -0.92
CA GLU A 126 13.40 -29.34 -2.13
C GLU A 126 12.43 -28.29 -2.69
N TYR A 127 11.12 -28.60 -2.77
CA TYR A 127 10.09 -27.65 -3.20
C TYR A 127 10.01 -26.41 -2.28
N ASP A 128 10.03 -26.61 -0.96
CA ASP A 128 10.01 -25.49 -0.01
C ASP A 128 11.26 -24.60 -0.17
N GLN A 129 12.42 -25.20 -0.43
CA GLN A 129 13.63 -24.45 -0.72
C GLN A 129 13.51 -23.65 -2.02
N LEU A 130 12.96 -24.23 -3.09
CA LEU A 130 12.72 -23.52 -4.35
C LEU A 130 11.78 -22.32 -4.16
N LYS A 131 10.77 -22.41 -3.29
CA LYS A 131 9.91 -21.27 -2.95
C LYS A 131 10.65 -20.14 -2.24
N LEU A 132 11.57 -20.48 -1.33
CA LEU A 132 12.42 -19.50 -0.68
C LEU A 132 13.39 -18.85 -1.68
N GLU A 133 13.95 -19.64 -2.61
CA GLU A 133 14.81 -19.12 -3.67
C GLU A 133 14.04 -18.16 -4.58
N MET A 134 12.81 -18.49 -4.97
CA MET A 134 11.94 -17.63 -5.78
C MET A 134 11.67 -16.26 -5.15
N GLN A 135 11.65 -16.16 -3.81
CA GLN A 135 11.49 -14.86 -3.13
C GLN A 135 12.73 -13.98 -3.19
N ASN A 136 13.91 -14.58 -3.40
CA ASN A 136 15.21 -13.90 -3.35
C ASN A 136 15.90 -13.79 -4.72
N ASN A 137 15.39 -14.46 -5.75
CA ASN A 137 16.05 -14.59 -7.05
C ASN A 137 15.56 -13.55 -8.07
N LEU A 138 16.45 -13.16 -8.99
CA LEU A 138 16.14 -12.25 -10.09
C LEU A 138 15.54 -12.99 -11.30
N ASP A 139 15.80 -14.31 -11.42
CA ASP A 139 15.31 -15.16 -12.51
C ASP A 139 14.31 -16.19 -11.98
N ASN A 140 13.06 -15.75 -11.84
CA ASN A 140 11.98 -16.58 -11.32
C ASN A 140 11.48 -17.63 -12.33
N GLU A 141 11.77 -17.49 -13.62
CA GLU A 141 11.36 -18.46 -14.64
C GLU A 141 12.07 -19.81 -14.45
N LEU A 142 13.39 -19.77 -14.22
CA LEU A 142 14.17 -20.96 -13.92
C LEU A 142 13.71 -21.66 -12.63
N VAL A 143 13.34 -20.88 -11.61
CA VAL A 143 12.83 -21.43 -10.35
C VAL A 143 11.47 -22.09 -10.54
N LEU A 144 10.56 -21.49 -11.32
CA LEU A 144 9.28 -22.10 -11.67
C LEU A 144 9.47 -23.40 -12.46
N GLU A 145 10.42 -23.46 -13.40
CA GLU A 145 10.75 -24.70 -14.11
C GLU A 145 11.24 -25.81 -13.16
N ALA A 146 12.10 -25.45 -12.20
CA ALA A 146 12.55 -26.37 -11.17
C ALA A 146 11.41 -26.89 -10.29
N ILE A 147 10.43 -26.03 -9.95
CA ILE A 147 9.22 -26.44 -9.21
C ILE A 147 8.40 -27.44 -10.02
N VAL A 148 8.15 -27.18 -11.32
CA VAL A 148 7.46 -28.12 -12.20
C VAL A 148 8.22 -29.45 -12.31
N SER A 149 9.55 -29.39 -12.43
CA SER A 149 10.41 -30.57 -12.47
C SER A 149 10.32 -31.40 -11.19
N ASN A 150 10.31 -30.75 -10.01
CA ASN A 150 10.12 -31.41 -8.73
C ASN A 150 8.77 -32.16 -8.67
N TYR A 151 7.66 -31.52 -9.08
CA TYR A 151 6.36 -32.19 -9.18
C TYR A 151 6.39 -33.40 -10.12
N ARG A 152 7.01 -33.28 -11.30
CA ARG A 152 7.15 -34.39 -12.26
C ARG A 152 7.92 -35.57 -11.68
N LYS A 153 9.02 -35.31 -10.96
CA LYS A 153 9.81 -36.37 -10.30
C LYS A 153 8.97 -37.14 -9.27
N ARG A 154 8.18 -36.44 -8.46
CA ARG A 154 7.29 -37.10 -7.48
C ARG A 154 6.30 -38.04 -8.16
N ILE A 155 5.65 -37.55 -9.21
CA ILE A 155 4.68 -38.33 -9.99
C ILE A 155 5.36 -39.56 -10.60
N GLU A 156 6.52 -39.38 -11.23
CA GLU A 156 7.28 -40.47 -11.86
C GLU A 156 7.68 -41.54 -10.86
N LEU A 157 8.16 -41.15 -9.67
CA LEU A 157 8.52 -42.09 -8.62
C LEU A 157 7.30 -42.91 -8.14
N ILE A 158 6.15 -42.27 -7.95
CA ILE A 158 4.93 -42.98 -7.53
C ILE A 158 4.44 -43.92 -8.65
N GLU A 159 4.42 -43.46 -9.89
CA GLU A 159 4.04 -44.28 -11.04
C GLU A 159 4.95 -45.49 -11.21
N ASN A 160 6.26 -45.32 -11.03
CA ASN A 160 7.25 -46.40 -11.09
C ASN A 160 7.01 -47.44 -10.00
N LEU A 161 6.76 -47.01 -8.75
CA LEU A 161 6.43 -47.92 -7.65
C LEU A 161 5.15 -48.71 -7.94
N LEU A 162 4.07 -48.02 -8.33
CA LEU A 162 2.78 -48.66 -8.62
C LEU A 162 2.89 -49.63 -9.80
N ARG A 163 3.69 -49.31 -10.82
CA ARG A 163 3.96 -50.21 -11.95
C ARG A 163 4.69 -51.47 -11.50
N GLN A 164 5.72 -51.37 -10.68
CA GLN A 164 6.43 -52.54 -10.14
C GLN A 164 5.49 -53.45 -9.32
N LEU A 165 4.57 -52.86 -8.56
CA LEU A 165 3.55 -53.61 -7.81
C LEU A 165 2.56 -54.32 -8.74
N ASN A 166 2.16 -53.71 -9.85
CA ASN A 166 1.27 -54.37 -10.82
C ASN A 166 1.99 -55.46 -11.65
N GLU A 167 3.23 -55.22 -12.06
CA GLU A 167 4.05 -56.20 -12.78
C GLU A 167 4.40 -57.42 -11.92
N SER A 168 4.63 -57.23 -10.62
CA SER A 168 4.85 -58.34 -9.68
C SER A 168 3.61 -59.23 -9.54
N LYS A 169 2.39 -58.66 -9.54
CA LYS A 169 1.14 -59.46 -9.58
C LYS A 169 1.01 -60.32 -10.83
N LEU A 170 1.31 -59.75 -12.01
CA LEU A 170 1.22 -60.50 -13.27
C LEU A 170 2.19 -61.68 -13.34
N LYS A 171 3.35 -61.59 -12.67
CA LYS A 171 4.31 -62.70 -12.59
C LYS A 171 3.89 -63.80 -11.63
N ASP A 172 3.16 -63.47 -10.56
CA ASP A 172 2.68 -64.47 -9.59
C ASP A 172 1.50 -65.30 -10.15
N ASP A 173 0.69 -64.70 -11.03
CA ASP A 173 -0.46 -65.37 -11.66
C ASP A 173 -0.09 -66.31 -12.83
N ASP A 174 1.12 -66.20 -13.40
CA ASP A 174 1.57 -66.98 -14.58
C ASP A 174 2.13 -68.37 -14.23
N TYR A 175 2.40 -68.67 -12.95
CA TYR A 175 2.92 -69.97 -12.51
C TYR A 175 1.83 -71.01 -12.15
N GLY A 176 0.60 -70.81 -12.64
CA GLY A 176 -0.57 -71.64 -12.34
C GLY A 176 -0.97 -72.71 -13.37
N TYR A 177 -0.19 -72.97 -14.41
CA TYR A 177 -0.52 -74.02 -15.40
C TYR A 177 0.65 -74.96 -15.70
N THR A 178 0.62 -76.12 -15.04
CA THR A 178 1.32 -77.33 -15.49
C THR A 178 0.35 -78.21 -16.28
N LEU A 179 0.75 -78.65 -17.48
CA LEU A 179 0.36 -79.95 -18.04
C LEU A 179 1.55 -80.90 -17.93
#